data_AF-A0A3D4NAA4-F1
#
_entry.id   AF-A0A3D4NAA4-F1
#
_cell.length_a   1.000
_cell.length_b   1.000
_cell.length_c   1.000
_cell.angle_alpha   90.00
_cell.angle_beta   90.00
_cell.angle_gamma   90.00
#
_symmetry.space_group_name_H-M   'P 1'
#
loop_
_entity.id
_entity.type
_entity.pdbx_description
1 polymer ?
#
loop_
_entity_poly.entity_id
_entity_poly.type
_entity_poly.pdbx_seq_one_letter_code
_entity_poly.pdbx_strand_id
1 'polypeptide(L)'
;MSELQYLDMRRQMKKIAKAMWDRKLTNAAGGNFAVRVDENRILISPSMMSEYEMCDLDVESFLLIDYDANIIEGSGKLSRETDMHILLLSKFKYIQCTIHAHPQFSMVFASQSKPIKTVTEATIKRGEYFGVIDPAPAYSKELAYSVYKYFDDRRELAEKIGLGCIMPIHGVVVSGDCLMSAFSCLERMETDAICNIFKNFI
;
A
#
# COMPACT_ATOMS: atom_id res chain seq x y z
N MET A 1 -2.74 -20.88 24.78
CA MET A 1 -2.37 -19.78 23.85
C MET A 1 -3.60 -18.92 23.72
N SER A 2 -3.51 -17.62 23.95
CA SER A 2 -4.65 -16.72 23.73
C SER A 2 -5.06 -16.77 22.27
N GLU A 3 -6.36 -16.71 22.00
CA GLU A 3 -6.88 -16.64 20.64
C GLU A 3 -6.44 -15.33 19.98
N LEU A 4 -5.84 -15.40 18.79
CA LEU A 4 -5.41 -14.23 18.04
C LEU A 4 -6.61 -13.36 17.68
N GLN A 5 -6.49 -12.05 17.92
CA GLN A 5 -7.53 -11.11 17.52
C GLN A 5 -7.60 -10.98 15.99
N TYR A 6 -8.81 -10.75 15.47
CA TYR A 6 -9.06 -10.49 14.04
C TYR A 6 -8.58 -11.61 13.10
N LEU A 7 -8.70 -12.87 13.51
CA LEU A 7 -8.20 -14.03 12.77
C LEU A 7 -8.65 -14.08 11.31
N ASP A 8 -9.91 -13.74 11.01
CA ASP A 8 -10.40 -13.74 9.64
C ASP A 8 -9.76 -12.66 8.77
N MET A 9 -9.50 -11.47 9.33
CA MET A 9 -8.75 -10.44 8.62
C MET A 9 -7.30 -10.88 8.39
N ARG A 10 -6.64 -11.47 9.39
CA ARG A 10 -5.28 -12.03 9.25
C ARG A 10 -5.21 -13.07 8.12
N ARG A 11 -6.22 -13.95 8.00
CA ARG A 11 -6.34 -14.91 6.89
C ARG A 11 -6.48 -14.22 5.53
N GLN A 12 -7.27 -13.16 5.44
CA GLN A 12 -7.40 -12.39 4.20
C GLN A 12 -6.09 -11.66 3.85
N MET A 13 -5.41 -11.08 4.84
CA MET A 13 -4.11 -10.45 4.65
C MET A 13 -3.05 -11.46 4.18
N LYS A 14 -2.99 -12.67 4.74
CA LYS A 14 -2.14 -13.78 4.25
C LYS A 14 -2.38 -14.05 2.77
N LYS A 15 -3.66 -14.20 2.37
CA LYS A 15 -4.03 -14.44 0.97
C LYS A 15 -3.60 -13.29 0.06
N ILE A 16 -3.78 -12.04 0.48
CA ILE A 16 -3.39 -10.87 -0.31
C ILE A 16 -1.87 -10.72 -0.41
N ALA A 17 -1.13 -10.94 0.67
CA ALA A 17 0.33 -10.95 0.65
C ALA A 17 0.85 -11.93 -0.42
N LYS A 18 0.37 -13.17 -0.38
CA LYS A 18 0.75 -14.19 -1.37
C LYS A 18 0.35 -13.80 -2.80
N ALA A 19 -0.85 -13.24 -2.97
CA ALA A 19 -1.31 -12.76 -4.28
C ALA A 19 -0.47 -11.59 -4.81
N MET A 20 0.02 -10.68 -3.95
CA MET A 20 0.92 -9.60 -4.36
C MET A 20 2.21 -10.16 -4.95
N TRP A 21 2.79 -11.19 -4.31
CA TRP A 21 4.00 -11.85 -4.81
C TRP A 21 3.75 -12.61 -6.11
N ASP A 22 2.73 -13.48 -6.15
CA ASP A 22 2.45 -14.35 -7.29
C ASP A 22 2.08 -13.56 -8.56
N ARG A 23 1.48 -12.39 -8.37
CA ARG A 23 1.09 -11.48 -9.47
C ARG A 23 2.14 -10.42 -9.78
N LYS A 24 3.33 -10.49 -9.17
CA LYS A 24 4.44 -9.52 -9.34
C LYS A 24 4.03 -8.07 -9.05
N LEU A 25 3.07 -7.91 -8.15
CA LEU A 25 2.66 -6.61 -7.63
C LEU A 25 3.62 -6.11 -6.54
N THR A 26 4.55 -6.96 -6.10
CA THR A 26 5.74 -6.55 -5.36
C THR A 26 6.94 -7.43 -5.73
N ASN A 27 8.10 -7.14 -5.18
CA ASN A 27 9.33 -7.92 -5.35
C ASN A 27 10.11 -8.02 -4.03
N ALA A 28 11.22 -8.76 -4.02
CA ALA A 28 12.02 -9.00 -2.81
C ALA A 28 12.47 -7.73 -2.07
N ALA A 29 12.60 -6.59 -2.75
CA ALA A 29 13.04 -5.33 -2.15
C ALA A 29 11.97 -4.65 -1.28
N GLY A 30 10.72 -5.13 -1.27
CA GLY A 30 9.78 -4.68 -0.27
C GLY A 30 8.32 -4.77 -0.63
N GLY A 31 7.59 -3.76 -0.18
CA GLY A 31 6.16 -3.79 0.03
C GLY A 31 5.81 -4.11 1.48
N ASN A 32 4.75 -3.47 1.96
CA ASN A 32 4.11 -3.70 3.25
C ASN A 32 2.70 -3.11 3.17
N PHE A 33 1.81 -3.58 4.02
CA PHE A 33 0.44 -3.10 4.01
C PHE A 33 -0.21 -3.19 5.37
N ALA A 34 -1.22 -2.35 5.55
CA ALA A 34 -1.89 -2.18 6.82
C ALA A 34 -3.39 -2.01 6.63
N VAL A 35 -4.17 -2.62 7.53
CA VAL A 35 -5.64 -2.62 7.52
C VAL A 35 -6.12 -2.12 8.87
N ARG A 36 -6.96 -1.09 8.88
CA ARG A 36 -7.69 -0.67 10.08
C ARG A 36 -8.73 -1.74 10.43
N VAL A 37 -8.69 -2.21 11.66
CA VAL A 37 -9.59 -3.28 12.16
C VAL A 37 -10.54 -2.78 13.25
N ASP A 38 -10.21 -1.66 13.89
CA ASP A 38 -11.06 -0.98 14.87
C ASP A 38 -10.60 0.49 15.04
N GLU A 39 -11.26 1.25 15.90
CA GLU A 39 -10.80 2.56 16.35
C GLU A 39 -9.42 2.46 17.00
N ASN A 40 -8.45 3.22 16.48
CA ASN A 40 -7.07 3.18 16.96
C ASN A 40 -6.45 1.76 16.94
N ARG A 41 -6.87 0.89 15.99
CA ARG A 41 -6.32 -0.46 15.81
C ARG A 41 -6.05 -0.76 14.34
N ILE A 42 -4.83 -1.19 14.05
CA ILE A 42 -4.37 -1.57 12.72
C ILE A 42 -3.69 -2.92 12.78
N LEU A 43 -4.03 -3.83 11.85
CA LEU A 43 -3.17 -4.96 11.51
C LEU A 43 -2.17 -4.52 10.43
N ILE A 44 -0.89 -4.78 10.64
CA ILE A 44 0.18 -4.47 9.70
C ILE A 44 1.02 -5.72 9.38
N SER A 45 1.46 -5.83 8.13
CA SER A 45 2.43 -6.85 7.71
C SER A 45 3.76 -6.68 8.46
N PRO A 46 4.48 -7.78 8.76
CA PRO A 46 5.78 -7.68 9.41
C PRO A 46 6.82 -7.02 8.49
N SER A 47 7.88 -6.46 9.09
CA SER A 47 9.08 -6.07 8.35
C SER A 47 9.65 -7.26 7.57
N MET A 48 10.22 -6.99 6.40
CA MET A 48 10.82 -8.00 5.51
C MET A 48 9.87 -9.11 5.05
N MET A 49 8.55 -8.84 5.00
CA MET A 49 7.56 -9.81 4.51
C MET A 49 7.85 -10.32 3.09
N SER A 50 8.58 -9.55 2.28
CA SER A 50 8.89 -9.90 0.90
C SER A 50 10.27 -10.52 0.77
N GLU A 51 11.29 -9.90 1.38
CA GLU A 51 12.69 -10.32 1.28
C GLU A 51 12.93 -11.74 1.82
N TYR A 52 12.38 -12.06 3.00
CA TYR A 52 12.62 -13.35 3.65
C TYR A 52 11.51 -14.37 3.44
N GLU A 53 10.27 -13.90 3.33
CA GLU A 53 9.10 -14.80 3.32
C GLU A 53 8.47 -14.92 1.93
N MET A 54 8.91 -14.15 0.93
CA MET A 54 8.27 -14.13 -0.40
C MET A 54 6.75 -13.92 -0.31
N CYS A 55 6.33 -13.14 0.70
CA CYS A 55 4.95 -12.89 1.10
C CYS A 55 4.12 -14.14 1.47
N ASP A 56 4.74 -15.29 1.71
CA ASP A 56 4.11 -16.49 2.23
C ASP A 56 4.13 -16.48 3.77
N LEU A 57 3.24 -15.67 4.34
CA LEU A 57 3.17 -15.40 5.77
C LEU A 57 2.22 -16.35 6.49
N ASP A 58 2.41 -16.52 7.79
CA ASP A 58 1.40 -17.11 8.68
C ASP A 58 0.50 -16.04 9.31
N VAL A 59 -0.65 -16.43 9.87
CA VAL A 59 -1.61 -15.46 10.43
C VAL A 59 -1.05 -14.77 11.68
N GLU A 60 -0.15 -15.45 12.39
CA GLU A 60 0.65 -15.00 13.52
C GLU A 60 1.67 -13.93 13.11
N SER A 61 2.09 -13.90 11.84
CA SER A 61 3.13 -12.98 11.36
C SER A 61 2.67 -11.52 11.33
N PHE A 62 1.35 -11.26 11.24
CA PHE A 62 0.80 -9.91 11.27
C PHE A 62 0.82 -9.32 12.68
N LEU A 63 1.05 -8.02 12.78
CA LEU A 63 1.15 -7.31 14.06
C LEU A 63 -0.09 -6.44 14.25
N LEU A 64 -0.73 -6.53 15.42
CA LEU A 64 -1.78 -5.60 15.83
C LEU A 64 -1.13 -4.44 16.57
N ILE A 65 -1.35 -3.22 16.08
CA ILE A 65 -0.80 -1.99 16.66
C ILE A 65 -1.87 -0.93 16.87
N ASP A 66 -1.57 0.06 17.70
CA ASP A 66 -2.28 1.34 17.77
C ASP A 66 -1.62 2.42 16.88
N TYR A 67 -2.21 3.62 16.85
CA TYR A 67 -1.68 4.78 16.11
C TYR A 67 -0.42 5.40 16.73
N ASP A 68 -0.03 4.99 17.93
CA ASP A 68 1.25 5.36 18.55
C ASP A 68 2.34 4.32 18.23
N ALA A 69 2.04 3.36 17.35
CA ALA A 69 2.91 2.25 16.94
C ALA A 69 3.29 1.29 18.08
N ASN A 70 2.49 1.22 19.16
CA ASN A 70 2.66 0.21 20.18
C ASN A 70 2.15 -1.14 19.66
N ILE A 71 2.95 -2.20 19.82
CA ILE A 71 2.54 -3.56 19.50
C ILE A 71 1.62 -4.08 20.60
N ILE A 72 0.36 -4.34 20.25
CA ILE A 72 -0.67 -4.89 21.13
C ILE A 72 -0.64 -6.43 21.07
N GLU A 73 -0.45 -7.00 19.87
CA GLU A 73 -0.39 -8.44 19.65
C GLU A 73 0.58 -8.80 18.51
N GLY A 74 1.41 -9.84 18.74
CA GLY A 74 2.43 -10.35 17.81
C GLY A 74 3.86 -10.06 18.27
N SER A 75 4.85 -10.75 17.68
CA SER A 75 6.26 -10.76 18.15
C SER A 75 7.29 -10.29 17.11
N GLY A 76 6.83 -9.81 15.96
CA GLY A 76 7.66 -9.34 14.85
C GLY A 76 8.18 -7.91 15.01
N LYS A 77 8.93 -7.44 14.01
CA LYS A 77 9.37 -6.04 13.91
C LYS A 77 8.46 -5.27 12.97
N LEU A 78 8.12 -4.05 13.36
CA LEU A 78 7.40 -3.12 12.49
C LEU A 78 8.25 -2.70 11.30
N SER A 79 7.59 -2.47 10.16
CA SER A 79 8.23 -1.86 9.00
C SER A 79 8.68 -0.44 9.34
N ARG A 80 9.75 0.04 8.69
CA ARG A 80 10.16 1.45 8.82
C ARG A 80 9.16 2.42 8.17
N GLU A 81 8.19 1.90 7.42
CA GLU A 81 7.11 2.68 6.78
C GLU A 81 5.79 2.63 7.57
N THR A 82 5.82 2.12 8.81
CA THR A 82 4.62 2.05 9.67
C THR A 82 3.98 3.42 9.87
N ASP A 83 4.78 4.47 10.04
CA ASP A 83 4.30 5.85 10.21
C ASP A 83 3.46 6.33 9.03
N MET A 84 3.82 5.95 7.80
CA MET A 84 3.05 6.30 6.59
C MET A 84 1.66 5.65 6.62
N HIS A 85 1.58 4.37 6.98
CA HIS A 85 0.30 3.66 7.10
C HIS A 85 -0.58 4.27 8.19
N ILE A 86 -0.01 4.49 9.39
CA ILE A 86 -0.72 5.11 10.52
C ILE A 86 -1.25 6.49 10.12
N LEU A 87 -0.44 7.31 9.45
CA LEU A 87 -0.84 8.68 9.12
C LEU A 87 -2.04 8.71 8.16
N LEU A 88 -2.07 7.85 7.14
CA LEU A 88 -3.24 7.74 6.26
C LEU A 88 -4.45 7.12 6.98
N LEU A 89 -4.24 6.04 7.74
CA LEU A 89 -5.32 5.34 8.44
C LEU A 89 -5.86 6.09 9.67
N SER A 90 -5.19 7.14 10.16
CA SER A 90 -5.71 7.96 11.26
C SER A 90 -6.35 9.28 10.78
N LYS A 91 -6.03 9.76 9.57
CA LYS A 91 -6.45 11.08 9.07
C LYS A 91 -7.56 11.05 8.02
N PHE A 92 -7.94 9.89 7.52
CA PHE A 92 -9.00 9.72 6.54
C PHE A 92 -10.09 8.79 7.08
N LYS A 93 -11.36 9.08 6.79
CA LYS A 93 -12.47 8.23 7.23
C LYS A 93 -12.72 7.08 6.26
N TYR A 94 -12.61 7.34 4.96
CA TYR A 94 -12.81 6.35 3.90
C TYR A 94 -11.68 5.31 3.86
N ILE A 95 -10.43 5.71 4.09
CA ILE A 95 -9.27 4.82 3.93
C ILE A 95 -9.20 3.82 5.09
N GLN A 96 -9.46 2.55 4.80
CA GLN A 96 -9.38 1.45 5.77
C GLN A 96 -8.22 0.49 5.48
N CYS A 97 -7.61 0.56 4.29
CA CYS A 97 -6.43 -0.20 3.95
C CYS A 97 -5.46 0.65 3.13
N THR A 98 -4.17 0.46 3.36
CA THR A 98 -3.08 1.07 2.59
C THR A 98 -2.05 0.02 2.24
N ILE A 99 -1.53 0.06 1.01
CA ILE A 99 -0.54 -0.88 0.50
C ILE A 99 0.60 -0.08 -0.11
N HIS A 100 1.81 -0.25 0.44
CA HIS A 100 3.04 0.06 -0.25
C HIS A 100 3.52 -1.19 -1.00
N ALA A 101 3.97 -1.02 -2.24
CA ALA A 101 4.47 -2.14 -3.03
C ALA A 101 5.45 -1.69 -4.11
N HIS A 102 6.16 -2.65 -4.71
CA HIS A 102 7.09 -2.45 -5.83
C HIS A 102 6.65 -3.24 -7.09
N PRO A 103 5.53 -2.89 -7.75
CA PRO A 103 5.00 -3.66 -8.88
C PRO A 103 5.91 -3.62 -10.10
N GLN A 104 5.96 -4.72 -10.86
CA GLN A 104 6.89 -4.93 -11.98
C GLN A 104 6.93 -3.77 -12.98
N PHE A 105 5.77 -3.27 -13.42
CA PHE A 105 5.68 -2.24 -14.46
C PHE A 105 5.55 -0.84 -13.88
N SER A 106 4.89 -0.68 -12.73
CA SER A 106 4.81 0.60 -12.03
C SER A 106 6.19 1.09 -11.59
N MET A 107 7.14 0.18 -11.30
CA MET A 107 8.53 0.52 -11.02
C MET A 107 9.27 1.19 -12.18
N VAL A 108 8.86 0.96 -13.44
CA VAL A 108 9.41 1.67 -14.61
C VAL A 108 9.12 3.17 -14.53
N PHE A 109 7.97 3.54 -13.96
CA PHE A 109 7.59 4.93 -13.74
C PHE A 109 8.22 5.50 -12.47
N ALA A 110 8.24 4.72 -11.38
CA ALA A 110 8.87 5.11 -10.11
C ALA A 110 10.36 5.41 -10.28
N SER A 111 11.10 4.55 -10.99
CA SER A 111 12.54 4.74 -11.28
C SER A 111 12.85 6.00 -12.07
N GLN A 112 11.87 6.53 -12.81
CA GLN A 112 11.99 7.78 -13.58
C GLN A 112 11.33 8.97 -12.89
N SER A 113 10.73 8.79 -11.72
CA SER A 113 9.93 9.80 -11.03
C SER A 113 8.85 10.42 -11.94
N LYS A 114 8.17 9.57 -12.73
CA LYS A 114 7.12 9.98 -13.67
C LYS A 114 5.75 9.49 -13.23
N PRO A 115 4.67 10.27 -13.46
CA PRO A 115 3.31 9.81 -13.19
C PRO A 115 2.89 8.69 -14.16
N ILE A 116 1.95 7.84 -13.73
CA ILE A 116 1.25 6.88 -14.60
C ILE A 116 -0.08 7.50 -15.02
N LYS A 117 -0.29 7.72 -16.31
CA LYS A 117 -1.57 8.24 -16.82
C LYS A 117 -2.67 7.18 -16.70
N THR A 118 -3.87 7.56 -16.30
CA THR A 118 -5.02 6.66 -16.37
C THR A 118 -5.45 6.49 -17.81
N VAL A 119 -5.35 5.28 -18.34
CA VAL A 119 -5.64 4.99 -19.76
C VAL A 119 -6.69 3.88 -19.94
N THR A 120 -7.19 3.34 -18.84
CA THR A 120 -8.25 2.33 -18.82
C THR A 120 -9.49 2.87 -18.10
N GLU A 121 -10.68 2.44 -18.51
CA GLU A 121 -11.95 2.84 -17.86
C GLU A 121 -11.93 2.59 -16.35
N ALA A 122 -11.26 1.50 -15.95
CA ALA A 122 -11.15 1.04 -14.59
C ALA A 122 -10.49 2.06 -13.63
N THR A 123 -9.77 3.06 -14.13
CA THR A 123 -9.01 4.06 -13.35
C THR A 123 -9.42 5.51 -13.59
N ILE A 124 -10.19 5.83 -14.63
CA ILE A 124 -10.60 7.23 -14.95
C ILE A 124 -11.21 7.96 -13.74
N LYS A 125 -12.00 7.26 -12.93
CA LYS A 125 -12.64 7.83 -11.72
C LYS A 125 -11.65 8.20 -10.61
N ARG A 126 -10.38 7.80 -10.70
CA ARG A 126 -9.30 8.11 -9.75
C ARG A 126 -8.47 9.34 -10.17
N GLY A 127 -8.90 10.06 -11.21
CA GLY A 127 -8.19 11.21 -11.76
C GLY A 127 -7.43 10.86 -13.03
N GLU A 128 -6.76 11.84 -13.64
CA GLU A 128 -6.06 11.68 -14.93
C GLU A 128 -4.75 10.90 -14.84
N TYR A 129 -4.20 10.76 -13.63
CA TYR A 129 -2.93 10.09 -13.39
C TYR A 129 -2.78 9.65 -11.92
N PHE A 130 -2.01 8.59 -11.70
CA PHE A 130 -1.34 8.31 -10.43
C PHE A 130 -0.09 9.17 -10.37
N GLY A 131 -0.09 10.14 -9.45
CA GLY A 131 0.92 11.20 -9.40
C GLY A 131 2.17 10.81 -8.64
N VAL A 132 3.18 11.68 -8.70
CA VAL A 132 4.46 11.52 -8.00
C VAL A 132 4.45 12.45 -6.79
N ILE A 133 4.82 11.93 -5.61
CA ILE A 133 4.95 12.75 -4.41
C ILE A 133 6.25 13.55 -4.42
N ASP A 134 6.36 14.57 -3.56
CA ASP A 134 7.61 15.28 -3.34
C ASP A 134 8.69 14.30 -2.84
N PRO A 135 9.90 14.27 -3.46
CA PRO A 135 10.98 13.38 -3.04
C PRO A 135 11.35 13.57 -1.58
N ALA A 136 11.47 12.46 -0.87
CA ALA A 136 11.92 12.42 0.51
C ALA A 136 12.80 11.17 0.71
N PRO A 137 13.72 11.19 1.69
CA PRO A 137 14.52 10.01 2.02
C PRO A 137 13.63 8.81 2.35
N ALA A 138 14.00 7.63 1.86
CA ALA A 138 13.28 6.41 2.18
C ALA A 138 13.22 6.19 3.70
N TYR A 139 12.09 5.69 4.19
CA TYR A 139 11.90 5.34 5.61
C TYR A 139 11.89 6.52 6.59
N SER A 140 11.71 7.74 6.09
CA SER A 140 11.74 8.96 6.91
C SER A 140 10.34 9.47 7.23
N LYS A 141 10.24 10.33 8.25
CA LYS A 141 8.99 11.01 8.59
C LYS A 141 8.54 11.96 7.48
N GLU A 142 9.50 12.52 6.76
CA GLU A 142 9.26 13.37 5.59
C GLU A 142 8.61 12.56 4.46
N LEU A 143 9.01 11.30 4.25
CA LEU A 143 8.35 10.43 3.27
C LEU A 143 6.89 10.17 3.65
N ALA A 144 6.64 9.79 4.91
CA ALA A 144 5.28 9.60 5.42
C ALA A 144 4.43 10.86 5.22
N TYR A 145 5.01 12.04 5.47
CA TYR A 145 4.33 13.32 5.26
C TYR A 145 4.11 13.65 3.78
N SER A 146 5.07 13.43 2.88
CA SER A 146 4.91 13.63 1.44
C SER A 146 3.79 12.76 0.86
N VAL A 147 3.70 11.50 1.30
CA VAL A 147 2.59 10.62 0.96
C VAL A 147 1.28 11.19 1.50
N TYR A 148 1.20 11.50 2.79
CA TYR A 148 -0.01 12.09 3.38
C TYR A 148 -0.46 13.35 2.64
N LYS A 149 0.47 14.28 2.38
CA LYS A 149 0.19 15.54 1.68
C LYS A 149 -0.40 15.29 0.29
N TYR A 150 0.12 14.32 -0.46
CA TYR A 150 -0.44 13.97 -1.78
C TYR A 150 -1.92 13.57 -1.69
N PHE A 151 -2.29 12.79 -0.68
CA PHE A 151 -3.66 12.36 -0.43
C PHE A 151 -4.52 13.49 0.13
N ASP A 152 -3.97 14.33 0.99
CA ASP A 152 -4.67 15.46 1.62
C ASP A 152 -4.98 16.58 0.62
N ASP A 153 -4.04 16.89 -0.27
CA ASP A 153 -4.26 17.80 -1.40
C ASP A 153 -5.36 17.29 -2.35
N ARG A 154 -5.69 15.99 -2.28
CA ARG A 154 -6.76 15.32 -3.03
C ARG A 154 -7.84 14.75 -2.10
N ARG A 155 -8.04 15.36 -0.93
CA ARG A 155 -8.89 14.82 0.15
C ARG A 155 -10.29 14.43 -0.31
N GLU A 156 -10.94 15.27 -1.13
CA GLU A 156 -12.29 14.96 -1.61
C GLU A 156 -12.33 13.63 -2.38
N LEU A 157 -11.31 13.35 -3.19
CA LEU A 157 -11.19 12.11 -3.95
C LEU A 157 -10.80 10.94 -3.04
N ALA A 158 -9.82 11.16 -2.15
CA ALA A 158 -9.34 10.16 -1.19
C ALA A 158 -10.41 9.71 -0.18
N GLU A 159 -11.44 10.54 0.07
CA GLU A 159 -12.60 10.20 0.90
C GLU A 159 -13.75 9.51 0.13
N LYS A 160 -13.57 9.23 -1.18
CA LYS A 160 -14.62 8.65 -2.04
C LYS A 160 -14.17 7.37 -2.75
N ILE A 161 -12.89 7.26 -3.11
CA ILE A 161 -12.35 6.14 -3.87
C ILE A 161 -10.89 5.88 -3.49
N GLY A 162 -10.47 4.63 -3.61
CA GLY A 162 -9.05 4.28 -3.46
C GLY A 162 -8.18 5.10 -4.40
N LEU A 163 -7.22 5.81 -3.83
CA LEU A 163 -6.22 6.64 -4.50
C LEU A 163 -4.85 5.97 -4.46
N GLY A 164 -3.98 6.28 -5.42
CA GLY A 164 -2.60 5.81 -5.45
C GLY A 164 -1.62 6.88 -5.91
N CYS A 165 -0.37 6.75 -5.49
CA CYS A 165 0.73 7.61 -5.87
C CYS A 165 2.04 6.84 -6.02
N ILE A 166 3.00 7.48 -6.68
CA ILE A 166 4.35 7.01 -6.91
C ILE A 166 5.28 7.70 -5.92
N MET A 167 6.11 6.90 -5.28
CA MET A 167 7.26 7.35 -4.52
C MET A 167 8.49 7.35 -5.43
N PRO A 168 9.10 8.53 -5.72
CA PRO A 168 10.29 8.64 -6.56
C PRO A 168 11.34 7.58 -6.21
N ILE A 169 11.86 6.88 -7.22
CA ILE A 169 12.90 5.83 -7.14
C ILE A 169 12.66 4.71 -6.13
N HIS A 170 11.46 4.59 -5.55
CA HIS A 170 11.17 3.68 -4.45
C HIS A 170 10.06 2.69 -4.80
N GLY A 171 8.86 3.16 -5.14
CA GLY A 171 7.72 2.28 -5.35
C GLY A 171 6.41 3.03 -5.45
N VAL A 172 5.33 2.39 -5.03
CA VAL A 172 3.99 2.97 -5.05
C VAL A 172 3.33 2.85 -3.69
N VAL A 173 2.33 3.70 -3.44
CA VAL A 173 1.40 3.59 -2.31
C VAL A 173 -0.01 3.71 -2.85
N VAL A 174 -0.89 2.80 -2.45
CA VAL A 174 -2.31 2.84 -2.77
C VAL A 174 -3.18 2.69 -1.52
N SER A 175 -4.44 3.08 -1.64
CA SER A 175 -5.44 3.03 -0.57
C SER A 175 -6.74 2.40 -1.04
N GLY A 176 -7.60 2.04 -0.07
CA GLY A 176 -8.98 1.62 -0.31
C GLY A 176 -9.80 1.63 0.97
N ASP A 177 -11.12 1.51 0.82
CA ASP A 177 -12.09 1.34 1.93
C ASP A 177 -12.10 -0.06 2.55
N CYS A 178 -11.35 -0.99 1.99
CA CYS A 178 -11.10 -2.30 2.54
C CYS A 178 -9.85 -2.90 1.90
N LEU A 179 -9.39 -4.04 2.42
CA LEU A 179 -8.22 -4.74 1.89
C LEU A 179 -8.37 -5.07 0.39
N MET A 180 -9.55 -5.51 -0.04
CA MET A 180 -9.80 -5.87 -1.45
C MET A 180 -9.79 -4.65 -2.38
N SER A 181 -10.33 -3.52 -1.95
CA SER A 181 -10.35 -2.31 -2.80
C SER A 181 -8.98 -1.67 -2.92
N ALA A 182 -8.16 -1.70 -1.86
CA ALA A 182 -6.76 -1.29 -1.93
C ALA A 182 -5.94 -2.19 -2.87
N PHE A 183 -6.10 -3.51 -2.75
CA PHE A 183 -5.46 -4.46 -3.67
C PHE A 183 -5.91 -4.26 -5.12
N SER A 184 -7.21 -4.04 -5.35
CA SER A 184 -7.73 -3.72 -6.68
C SER A 184 -7.17 -2.40 -7.22
N CYS A 185 -6.95 -1.39 -6.37
CA CYS A 185 -6.31 -0.14 -6.77
C CYS A 185 -4.87 -0.39 -7.25
N LEU A 186 -4.10 -1.22 -6.52
CA LEU A 186 -2.74 -1.60 -6.89
C LEU A 186 -2.69 -2.29 -8.26
N GLU A 187 -3.55 -3.29 -8.46
CA GLU A 187 -3.59 -4.08 -9.69
C GLU A 187 -4.03 -3.25 -10.91
N ARG A 188 -4.96 -2.31 -10.71
CA ARG A 188 -5.40 -1.38 -11.77
C ARG A 188 -4.32 -0.35 -12.11
N MET A 189 -3.61 0.17 -11.11
CA MET A 189 -2.45 1.05 -11.32
C MET A 189 -1.37 0.33 -12.13
N GLU A 190 -1.09 -0.93 -11.79
CA GLU A 190 -0.15 -1.76 -12.54
C GLU A 190 -0.59 -2.01 -13.99
N THR A 191 -1.89 -2.28 -14.19
CA THR A 191 -2.48 -2.43 -15.53
C THR A 191 -2.29 -1.16 -16.37
N ASP A 192 -2.56 0.03 -15.80
CA ASP A 192 -2.31 1.29 -16.51
C ASP A 192 -0.82 1.50 -16.81
N ALA A 193 0.09 1.09 -15.91
CA ALA A 193 1.53 1.16 -16.16
C ALA A 193 1.90 0.32 -17.39
N ILE A 194 1.42 -0.93 -17.46
CA ILE A 194 1.59 -1.83 -18.62
C ILE A 194 1.06 -1.16 -19.89
N CYS A 195 -0.19 -0.70 -19.87
CA CYS A 195 -0.82 -0.06 -21.04
C CYS A 195 -0.04 1.18 -21.49
N ASN A 196 0.46 2.02 -20.58
CA ASN A 196 1.25 3.18 -20.96
C ASN A 196 2.58 2.82 -21.62
N ILE A 197 3.24 1.74 -21.17
CA ILE A 197 4.49 1.25 -21.76
C ILE A 197 4.22 0.71 -23.18
N PHE A 198 3.19 -0.12 -23.34
CA PHE A 198 3.04 -0.93 -24.56
C PHE A 198 2.04 -0.38 -25.60
N LYS A 199 1.18 0.59 -25.28
CA LYS A 199 0.12 1.08 -26.19
C LYS A 199 0.60 1.62 -27.55
N ASN A 200 1.88 1.98 -27.69
CA ASN A 200 2.44 2.50 -28.93
C ASN A 200 3.17 1.42 -29.76
N PHE A 201 3.10 0.15 -29.37
CA PHE A 201 3.74 -0.99 -30.04
C PHE A 201 2.75 -1.91 -30.77
N ILE A 202 1.52 -1.44 -30.96
CA ILE A 202 0.45 -2.16 -31.66
C ILE A 202 0.22 -1.60 -33.06
#